data_AF-A0A7X7SM63-F1
#
_entry.id   AF-A0A7X7SM63-F1
#
_cell.length_a   1.000
_cell.length_b   1.000
_cell.length_c   1.000
_cell.angle_alpha   90.00
_cell.angle_beta   90.00
_cell.angle_gamma   90.00
#
_symmetry.space_group_name_H-M   'P 1'
#
loop_
_entity.id
_entity.type
_entity.pdbx_description
1 polymer ?
#
loop_
_entity_poly.entity_id
_entity_poly.type
_entity_poly.pdbx_seq_one_letter_code
_entity_poly.pdbx_strand_id
1 'polypeptide(L)'
;MRKPRIIAAFAYRYEPDWLIDDLRENLSWVDGFAELNDRDRTEPWRVRAERSSELKRLALEMEPDWIYWTAPDERLEDRAADVLRALAERRRLGRVTLHLRELWTPGAWRADGVWGRKRRTRFFRPDGRHLARRAVDLNIYHLKMIEPENRAERQRVHTLANTWDNRRRGFAYMTDER
;
A
#
# COMPACT_ATOMS: atom_id res chain seq x y z
N MET A 1 18.27 1.57 23.82
CA MET A 1 17.35 2.42 23.03
C MET A 1 15.99 1.73 22.99
N ARG A 2 14.87 2.45 23.08
CA ARG A 2 13.53 1.83 22.96
C ARG A 2 13.36 1.27 21.54
N LYS A 3 12.78 0.07 21.41
CA LYS A 3 12.39 -0.53 20.12
C LYS A 3 11.48 0.46 19.35
N PRO A 4 11.76 0.77 18.07
CA PRO A 4 10.90 1.65 17.28
C PRO A 4 9.48 1.09 17.19
N ARG A 5 8.49 1.93 17.49
CA ARG A 5 7.07 1.63 17.40
C ARG A 5 6.58 1.83 15.97
N ILE A 6 6.03 0.78 15.38
CA ILE A 6 5.56 0.72 14.01
C ILE A 6 4.06 0.56 13.99
N ILE A 7 3.35 1.49 13.37
CA ILE A 7 1.89 1.43 13.21
C ILE A 7 1.54 1.23 11.75
N ALA A 8 0.78 0.18 11.45
CA ALA A 8 0.18 0.02 10.12
C ALA A 8 -1.05 0.92 10.00
N ALA A 9 -1.20 1.61 8.89
CA ALA A 9 -2.31 2.52 8.64
C ALA A 9 -3.00 2.18 7.31
N PHE A 10 -4.30 1.87 7.37
CA PHE A 10 -5.11 1.57 6.19
C PHE A 10 -6.57 1.99 6.39
N ALA A 11 -7.27 2.19 5.29
CA ALA A 11 -8.69 2.53 5.27
C ALA A 11 -9.43 1.59 4.31
N TYR A 12 -10.67 1.26 4.64
CA TYR A 12 -11.51 0.36 3.86
C TYR A 12 -12.97 0.74 3.98
N ARG A 13 -13.76 0.34 2.98
CA ARG A 13 -15.21 0.55 2.93
C ARG A 13 -15.95 -0.57 2.20
N TYR A 14 -15.40 -1.06 1.11
CA TYR A 14 -16.06 -2.07 0.28
C TYR A 14 -15.37 -3.43 0.37
N GLU A 15 -14.19 -3.45 0.96
CA GLU A 15 -13.37 -4.62 1.12
C GLU A 15 -14.05 -5.60 2.09
N PRO A 16 -14.13 -6.90 1.75
CA PRO A 16 -14.72 -7.92 2.62
C PRO A 16 -13.84 -8.19 3.83
N ASP A 17 -14.43 -8.72 4.91
CA ASP A 17 -13.72 -8.99 6.17
C ASP A 17 -12.49 -9.86 6.00
N TRP A 18 -12.61 -10.94 5.23
CA TRP A 18 -11.48 -11.85 4.98
C TRP A 18 -10.25 -11.13 4.40
N LEU A 19 -10.43 -10.09 3.59
CA LEU A 19 -9.32 -9.34 3.01
C LEU A 19 -8.62 -8.46 4.05
N ILE A 20 -9.38 -7.94 5.01
CA ILE A 20 -8.88 -7.15 6.14
C ILE A 20 -8.15 -8.05 7.12
N ASP A 21 -8.70 -9.23 7.42
CA ASP A 21 -8.10 -10.18 8.36
C ASP A 21 -6.78 -10.73 7.82
N ASP A 22 -6.74 -11.09 6.54
CA ASP A 22 -5.51 -11.54 5.87
C ASP A 22 -4.44 -10.42 5.79
N LEU A 23 -4.84 -9.14 5.68
CA LEU A 23 -3.92 -8.01 5.82
C LEU A 23 -3.34 -7.93 7.24
N ARG A 24 -4.19 -8.06 8.26
CA ARG A 24 -3.76 -8.01 9.67
C ARG A 24 -2.80 -9.15 9.99
N GLU A 25 -3.06 -10.34 9.45
CA GLU A 25 -2.15 -11.49 9.57
C GLU A 25 -0.79 -11.21 8.94
N ASN A 26 -0.77 -10.74 7.69
CA ASN A 26 0.47 -10.35 6.98
C ASN A 26 1.27 -9.25 7.70
N LEU A 27 0.57 -8.42 8.49
CA LEU A 27 1.15 -7.32 9.25
C LEU A 27 1.22 -7.57 10.75
N SER A 28 1.01 -8.80 11.22
CA SER A 28 0.98 -9.16 12.64
C SER A 28 2.27 -8.82 13.41
N TRP A 29 3.36 -8.58 12.69
CA TRP A 29 4.65 -8.15 13.23
C TRP A 29 4.73 -6.67 13.64
N VAL A 30 3.74 -5.83 13.29
CA VAL A 30 3.70 -4.39 13.68
C VAL A 30 3.18 -4.21 15.11
N ASP A 31 3.31 -3.00 15.66
CA ASP A 31 2.95 -2.71 17.07
C ASP A 31 1.52 -2.16 17.23
N GLY A 32 0.76 -2.03 16.14
CA GLY A 32 -0.64 -1.61 16.16
C GLY A 32 -1.20 -1.25 14.78
N PHE A 33 -2.52 -1.17 14.71
CA PHE A 33 -3.29 -0.86 13.51
C PHE A 33 -4.10 0.42 13.70
N ALA A 34 -3.80 1.43 12.89
CA ALA A 34 -4.65 2.60 12.71
C ALA A 34 -5.61 2.31 11.54
N GLU A 35 -6.86 2.02 11.88
CA GLU A 35 -7.86 1.58 10.90
C GLU A 35 -8.95 2.62 10.75
N LEU A 36 -9.22 3.01 9.51
CA LEU A 36 -10.39 3.80 9.17
C LEU A 36 -11.40 2.92 8.43
N ASN A 37 -12.35 2.37 9.18
CA ASN A 37 -13.51 1.65 8.66
C ASN A 37 -14.63 2.63 8.30
N ASP A 38 -14.94 2.76 7.01
CA ASP A 38 -15.92 3.70 6.48
C ASP A 38 -17.20 3.00 5.97
N ARG A 39 -17.44 1.74 6.38
CA ARG A 39 -18.54 0.89 5.88
C ARG A 39 -19.94 1.42 6.18
N ASP A 40 -20.13 2.02 7.35
CA ASP A 40 -21.46 2.46 7.82
C ASP A 40 -21.92 3.76 7.15
N ARG A 41 -21.06 4.39 6.34
CA ARG A 41 -21.42 5.62 5.64
C ARG A 41 -22.24 5.35 4.40
N THR A 42 -23.22 6.21 4.18
CA THR A 42 -24.08 6.19 3.00
C THR A 42 -23.67 7.25 1.97
N GLU A 43 -22.94 8.30 2.36
CA GLU A 43 -22.49 9.33 1.40
C GLU A 43 -21.37 8.80 0.49
N PRO A 44 -21.17 9.40 -0.70
CA PRO A 44 -20.02 9.08 -1.55
C PRO A 44 -18.68 9.15 -0.78
N TRP A 45 -17.67 8.46 -1.28
CA TRP A 45 -16.32 8.52 -0.69
C TRP A 45 -15.89 9.97 -0.46
N ARG A 46 -15.34 10.23 0.74
CA ARG A 46 -14.69 11.50 1.05
C ARG A 46 -13.69 11.86 -0.04
N VAL A 47 -13.48 13.16 -0.24
CA VAL A 47 -12.32 13.65 -0.98
C VAL A 47 -11.09 13.00 -0.36
N ARG A 48 -10.23 12.40 -1.21
CA ARG A 48 -9.06 11.61 -0.78
C ARG A 48 -8.24 12.28 0.32
N ALA A 49 -8.15 13.61 0.28
CA ALA A 49 -7.45 14.42 1.26
C ALA A 49 -8.02 14.25 2.68
N GLU A 50 -9.34 14.34 2.86
CA GLU A 50 -9.98 14.19 4.17
C GLU A 50 -9.75 12.80 4.76
N ARG A 51 -9.97 11.75 3.96
CA ARG A 51 -9.71 10.37 4.38
C ARG A 51 -8.26 10.17 4.80
N SER A 52 -7.33 10.76 4.05
CA SER A 52 -5.90 10.67 4.37
C SER A 52 -5.56 11.47 5.63
N SER A 53 -6.19 12.61 5.87
CA SER A 53 -6.02 13.38 7.10
C SER A 53 -6.53 12.63 8.31
N GLU A 54 -7.70 11.99 8.21
CA GLU A 54 -8.30 11.24 9.30
C GLU A 54 -7.51 9.98 9.65
N LEU A 55 -7.15 9.17 8.64
CA LEU A 55 -6.32 8.00 8.86
C LEU A 55 -4.95 8.39 9.44
N LYS A 56 -4.38 9.53 9.01
CA LYS A 56 -3.14 10.05 9.58
C LYS A 56 -3.32 10.46 11.04
N ARG A 57 -4.44 11.09 11.40
CA ARG A 57 -4.76 11.44 12.80
C ARG A 57 -4.79 10.19 13.68
N LEU A 58 -5.55 9.17 13.28
CA LEU A 58 -5.63 7.88 13.98
C LEU A 58 -4.23 7.26 14.16
N ALA A 59 -3.41 7.26 13.12
CA ALA A 59 -2.05 6.74 13.20
C ALA A 59 -1.17 7.54 14.18
N LEU A 60 -1.28 8.87 14.21
CA LEU A 60 -0.49 9.72 15.10
C LEU A 60 -0.88 9.63 16.57
N GLU A 61 -2.16 9.40 16.86
CA GLU A 61 -2.67 9.19 18.23
C GLU A 61 -2.07 7.93 18.89
N MET A 62 -1.56 7.01 18.09
CA MET A 62 -0.85 5.81 18.56
C MET A 62 0.66 6.03 18.80
N GLU A 63 1.13 7.28 18.70
CA GLU A 63 2.52 7.71 18.91
C GLU A 63 3.58 6.87 18.15
N PRO A 64 3.46 6.73 16.81
CA PRO A 64 4.37 5.92 16.02
C PRO A 64 5.74 6.58 15.87
N ASP A 65 6.80 5.77 15.96
CA ASP A 65 8.10 6.15 15.40
C ASP A 65 8.08 6.03 13.87
N TRP A 66 7.33 5.04 13.36
CA TRP A 66 7.16 4.74 11.95
C TRP A 66 5.72 4.35 11.61
N ILE A 67 5.27 4.74 10.42
CA ILE A 67 3.99 4.35 9.84
C ILE A 67 4.23 3.47 8.62
N TYR A 68 3.56 2.31 8.56
CA TYR A 68 3.40 1.51 7.36
C TYR A 68 2.02 1.79 6.74
N TRP A 69 1.98 2.69 5.77
CA TRP A 69 0.74 3.13 5.14
C TRP A 69 0.40 2.25 3.94
N THR A 70 -0.67 1.47 4.00
CA THR A 70 -0.99 0.44 2.99
C THR A 70 -2.42 0.53 2.50
N ALA A 71 -2.75 -0.27 1.49
CA ALA A 71 -4.13 -0.56 1.10
C ALA A 71 -4.51 -1.99 1.55
N PRO A 72 -5.81 -2.29 1.75
CA PRO A 72 -6.26 -3.62 2.11
C PRO A 72 -5.91 -4.73 1.12
N ASP A 73 -5.73 -4.39 -0.16
CA ASP A 73 -5.39 -5.30 -1.25
C ASP A 73 -3.87 -5.40 -1.49
N GLU A 74 -3.04 -4.98 -0.53
CA GLU A 74 -1.57 -5.09 -0.59
C GLU A 74 -1.04 -6.11 0.45
N ARG A 75 -0.03 -6.91 0.08
CA ARG A 75 0.69 -7.85 0.96
C ARG A 75 2.19 -7.65 0.87
N LEU A 76 2.89 -7.69 2.00
CA LEU A 76 4.35 -7.73 2.04
C LEU A 76 4.86 -9.16 1.83
N GLU A 77 6.04 -9.27 1.20
CA GLU A 77 6.80 -10.53 1.18
C GLU A 77 7.29 -10.94 2.58
N ASP A 78 7.53 -12.23 2.80
CA ASP A 78 7.81 -12.83 4.12
C ASP A 78 8.94 -12.15 4.89
N ARG A 79 10.06 -11.87 4.22
CA ARG A 79 11.24 -11.22 4.81
C ARG A 79 11.06 -9.74 5.12
N ALA A 80 9.92 -9.14 4.79
CA ALA A 80 9.72 -7.70 4.97
C ALA A 80 9.73 -7.30 6.45
N ALA A 81 9.21 -8.14 7.35
CA ALA A 81 9.17 -7.84 8.78
C ALA A 81 10.59 -7.58 9.32
N ASP A 82 11.53 -8.50 9.08
CA ASP A 82 12.91 -8.41 9.53
C ASP A 82 13.62 -7.19 8.92
N VAL A 83 13.49 -7.01 7.60
CA VAL A 83 14.16 -5.92 6.89
C VAL A 83 13.63 -4.56 7.33
N LEU A 84 12.31 -4.39 7.46
CA LEU A 84 11.71 -3.12 7.87
C LEU A 84 11.99 -2.80 9.34
N ARG A 85 12.00 -3.80 10.23
CA ARG A 85 12.41 -3.62 11.64
C ARG A 85 13.87 -3.16 11.74
N ALA A 86 14.79 -3.81 11.04
CA ALA A 86 16.20 -3.40 11.02
C ALA A 86 16.41 -1.99 10.42
N LEU A 87 15.60 -1.61 9.43
CA LEU A 87 15.63 -0.25 8.88
C LEU A 87 15.07 0.79 9.84
N ALA A 88 14.06 0.44 10.64
CA ALA A 88 13.42 1.34 11.59
C ALA A 88 14.38 1.85 12.68
N GLU A 89 15.42 1.07 13.00
CA GLU A 89 16.47 1.42 13.96
C GLU A 89 17.46 2.47 13.42
N ARG A 90 17.48 2.71 12.10
CA ARG A 90 18.43 3.65 11.47
C ARG A 90 17.99 5.10 11.66
N ARG A 91 18.72 5.85 12.50
CA ARG A 91 18.37 7.23 12.88
C ARG A 91 18.22 8.22 11.71
N ARG A 92 19.02 8.08 10.63
CA ARG A 92 19.02 9.03 9.49
C ARG A 92 18.06 8.66 8.36
N LEU A 93 17.31 7.57 8.49
CA LEU A 93 16.35 7.13 7.49
C LEU A 93 14.95 7.64 7.84
N GLY A 94 14.26 8.24 6.87
CA GLY A 94 12.90 8.77 7.06
C GLY A 94 11.84 8.10 6.20
N ARG A 95 12.21 7.53 5.05
CA ARG A 95 11.24 6.93 4.11
C ARG A 95 11.84 5.74 3.38
N VAL A 96 11.05 4.70 3.21
CA VAL A 96 11.41 3.47 2.50
C VAL A 96 10.43 3.22 1.36
N THR A 97 10.99 2.93 0.19
CA THR A 97 10.28 2.67 -1.06
C THR A 97 10.50 1.24 -1.52
N LEU A 98 9.42 0.49 -1.65
CA LEU A 98 9.38 -0.92 -2.03
C LEU A 98 8.98 -1.08 -3.49
N HIS A 99 9.25 -2.24 -4.07
CA HIS A 99 8.70 -2.65 -5.36
C HIS A 99 7.21 -2.94 -5.22
N LEU A 100 6.40 -2.47 -6.17
CA LEU A 100 5.00 -2.86 -6.27
C LEU A 100 4.90 -3.92 -7.36
N ARG A 101 4.50 -5.12 -6.98
CA ARG A 101 4.27 -6.26 -7.86
C ARG A 101 2.78 -6.48 -7.97
N GLU A 102 2.29 -6.44 -9.19
CA GLU A 102 0.86 -6.59 -9.43
C GLU A 102 0.62 -8.07 -9.70
N LEU A 103 -0.06 -8.74 -8.78
CA LEU A 103 -0.32 -10.17 -8.90
C LEU A 103 -1.19 -10.41 -10.13
N TRP A 104 -0.87 -11.47 -10.85
CA TRP A 104 -1.56 -11.89 -12.07
C TRP A 104 -2.27 -13.23 -11.88
N THR A 105 -1.65 -14.08 -11.06
CA THR A 105 -2.22 -15.31 -10.52
C THR A 105 -1.78 -15.43 -9.05
N PRO A 106 -2.29 -16.39 -8.26
CA PRO A 106 -1.84 -16.56 -6.87
C PRO A 106 -0.32 -16.77 -6.72
N GLY A 107 0.33 -17.36 -7.73
CA GLY A 107 1.76 -17.67 -7.72
C GLY A 107 2.63 -16.79 -8.60
N ALA A 108 2.06 -15.84 -9.35
CA ALA A 108 2.82 -15.04 -10.32
C ALA A 108 2.39 -13.57 -10.33
N TRP A 109 3.34 -12.69 -10.63
CA TRP A 109 3.13 -11.25 -10.75
C TRP A 109 3.77 -10.70 -12.01
N ARG A 110 3.27 -9.54 -12.46
CA ARG A 110 3.87 -8.81 -13.59
C ARG A 110 5.07 -7.99 -13.13
N ALA A 111 6.19 -8.19 -13.80
CA ALA A 111 7.44 -7.47 -13.58
C ALA A 111 8.09 -6.97 -14.88
N ASP A 112 7.41 -7.12 -16.01
CA ASP A 112 7.83 -6.63 -17.32
C ASP A 112 7.51 -5.15 -17.52
N GLY A 113 8.22 -4.50 -18.45
CA GLY A 113 7.90 -3.18 -18.97
C GLY A 113 7.58 -2.12 -17.90
N VAL A 114 6.34 -1.62 -17.91
CA VAL A 114 5.85 -0.63 -16.94
C VAL A 114 5.58 -1.23 -15.55
N TRP A 115 5.19 -2.50 -15.49
CA TRP A 115 4.90 -3.22 -14.26
C TRP A 115 6.14 -3.34 -13.38
N GLY A 116 7.27 -3.74 -13.98
CA GLY A 116 8.55 -3.90 -13.28
C GLY A 116 9.12 -2.63 -12.65
N ARG A 117 8.66 -1.46 -13.12
CA ARG A 117 9.13 -0.15 -12.65
C ARG A 117 8.28 0.44 -11.53
N LYS A 118 7.15 -0.19 -11.18
CA LYS A 118 6.25 0.34 -10.15
C LYS A 118 6.90 0.26 -8.78
N ARG A 119 6.82 1.36 -8.04
CA ARG A 119 7.34 1.47 -6.68
C ARG A 119 6.37 2.26 -5.81
N ARG A 120 6.33 1.94 -4.52
CA ARG A 120 5.51 2.65 -3.51
C ARG A 120 6.34 2.99 -2.29
N THR A 121 6.30 4.26 -1.88
CA THR A 121 6.78 4.66 -0.55
C THR A 121 5.68 4.34 0.46
N ARG A 122 5.92 3.35 1.32
CA ARG A 122 4.89 2.82 2.24
C ARG A 122 5.31 2.91 3.69
N PHE A 123 6.61 2.90 3.98
CA PHE A 123 7.13 2.91 5.33
C PHE A 123 7.88 4.23 5.60
N PHE A 124 7.42 5.02 6.56
CA PHE A 124 7.99 6.35 6.81
C PHE A 124 7.85 6.83 8.24
N ARG A 125 8.75 7.74 8.64
CA ARG A 125 8.65 8.49 9.90
C ARG A 125 7.73 9.70 9.71
N PRO A 126 6.78 9.96 10.62
CA PRO A 126 5.89 11.11 10.53
C PRO A 126 6.60 12.47 10.40
N ASP A 127 7.71 12.63 11.13
CA ASP A 127 8.55 13.84 11.20
C ASP A 127 9.76 13.81 10.26
N GLY A 128 10.07 12.64 9.68
CA GLY A 128 11.29 12.38 8.90
C GLY A 128 11.29 12.92 7.47
N ARG A 129 10.54 13.99 7.18
CA ARG A 129 10.45 14.59 5.83
C ARG A 129 11.80 15.10 5.29
N HIS A 130 12.70 15.47 6.20
CA HIS A 130 14.05 15.97 5.93
C HIS A 130 15.12 14.86 5.98
N LEU A 131 14.74 13.64 6.37
CA LEU A 131 15.66 12.50 6.50
C LEU A 131 15.82 11.77 5.16
N ALA A 132 16.79 10.84 5.12
CA ALA A 132 17.10 10.10 3.91
C ALA A 132 15.93 9.23 3.43
N ARG A 133 15.86 9.06 2.12
CA ARG A 133 14.91 8.15 1.44
C ARG A 133 15.69 6.97 0.89
N ARG A 134 15.19 5.75 1.07
CA ARG A 134 15.84 4.53 0.58
C ARG A 134 14.88 3.69 -0.24
N ALA A 135 15.28 3.35 -1.46
CA ALA A 135 14.69 2.25 -2.20
C ALA A 135 15.30 0.93 -1.68
N VAL A 136 14.46 -0.06 -1.40
CA VAL A 136 14.90 -1.38 -0.95
C VAL A 136 14.37 -2.45 -1.88
N ASP A 137 15.07 -3.58 -1.90
CA ASP A 137 14.64 -4.79 -2.60
C ASP A 137 13.73 -5.60 -1.67
N LEU A 138 12.49 -5.12 -1.59
CA LEU A 138 11.35 -5.77 -0.96
C LEU A 138 10.15 -5.61 -1.87
N ASN A 139 9.33 -6.64 -1.99
CA ASN A 139 8.11 -6.62 -2.76
C ASN A 139 6.87 -6.34 -1.88
N ILE A 140 5.96 -5.58 -2.46
CA ILE A 140 4.56 -5.50 -2.07
C ILE A 140 3.76 -6.11 -3.21
N TYR A 141 2.98 -7.12 -2.93
CA TYR A 141 2.06 -7.75 -3.85
C TYR A 141 0.71 -7.06 -3.78
N HIS A 142 0.21 -6.56 -4.91
CA HIS A 142 -1.09 -5.93 -5.01
C HIS A 142 -2.06 -6.91 -5.68
N LEU A 143 -3.06 -7.33 -4.92
CA LEU A 143 -4.02 -8.38 -5.26
C LEU A 143 -5.02 -7.94 -6.33
N LYS A 144 -5.15 -6.64 -6.57
CA LYS A 144 -6.21 -6.07 -7.41
C LYS A 144 -6.18 -6.49 -8.88
N MET A 145 -5.07 -7.05 -9.34
CA MET A 145 -4.89 -7.51 -10.72
C MET A 145 -4.97 -9.03 -10.86
N ILE A 146 -5.22 -9.77 -9.76
CA ILE A 146 -5.22 -11.24 -9.76
C ILE A 146 -6.40 -11.82 -10.57
N GLU A 147 -7.58 -11.21 -10.45
CA GLU A 147 -8.78 -11.64 -11.17
C GLU A 147 -8.88 -10.94 -12.54
N PRO A 148 -9.03 -11.67 -13.66
CA PRO A 148 -9.22 -11.09 -14.99
C PRO A 148 -10.33 -10.05 -15.07
N GLU A 149 -11.45 -10.28 -14.38
CA GLU A 149 -12.62 -9.39 -14.35
C GLU A 149 -12.27 -8.04 -13.71
N ASN A 150 -11.50 -8.06 -12.62
CA ASN A 150 -11.00 -6.85 -11.97
C ASN A 150 -10.07 -6.07 -12.92
N ARG A 151 -9.25 -6.77 -13.72
CA ARG A 151 -8.37 -6.13 -14.71
C ARG A 151 -9.17 -5.43 -15.80
N ALA A 152 -10.18 -6.11 -16.35
CA ALA A 152 -11.06 -5.57 -17.39
C ALA A 152 -11.85 -4.35 -16.89
N GLU A 153 -12.43 -4.43 -15.70
CA GLU A 153 -13.19 -3.31 -15.12
C GLU A 153 -12.28 -2.12 -14.81
N ARG A 154 -11.07 -2.37 -14.30
CA ARG A 154 -10.08 -1.30 -14.07
C ARG A 154 -9.64 -0.65 -15.37
N GLN A 155 -9.38 -1.43 -16.43
CA GLN A 155 -9.09 -0.88 -17.75
C GLN A 155 -10.22 0.04 -18.21
N ARG A 156 -11.47 -0.42 -18.10
CA ARG A 156 -12.67 0.34 -18.49
C ARG A 156 -12.78 1.66 -17.73
N VAL A 157 -12.74 1.62 -16.40
CA VAL A 157 -12.84 2.80 -15.53
C VAL A 157 -11.70 3.78 -15.78
N HIS A 158 -10.46 3.29 -15.85
CA HIS A 158 -9.29 4.14 -16.08
C HIS A 158 -9.32 4.80 -17.46
N THR A 159 -9.78 4.08 -18.49
CA THR A 159 -9.95 4.62 -19.84
C THR A 159 -11.04 5.69 -19.88
N LEU A 160 -12.20 5.45 -19.27
CA LEU A 160 -13.32 6.40 -19.27
C LEU A 160 -13.01 7.68 -18.50
N ALA A 161 -12.44 7.54 -17.31
CA ALA A 161 -12.24 8.67 -16.41
C ALA A 161 -10.86 9.35 -16.56
N ASN A 162 -9.99 8.83 -17.43
CA ASN A 162 -8.57 9.23 -17.55
C ASN A 162 -7.93 9.53 -16.19
N THR A 163 -8.09 8.60 -15.24
CA THR A 163 -7.85 8.84 -13.81
C THR A 163 -6.41 9.26 -13.45
N TRP A 164 -5.48 9.17 -14.41
CA TRP A 164 -4.15 9.78 -14.35
C TRP A 164 -3.63 10.06 -15.77
N ASP A 165 -2.75 11.05 -15.91
CA ASP A 165 -2.04 11.33 -17.17
C ASP A 165 -1.18 10.13 -17.57
N ASN A 166 -1.69 9.30 -18.49
CA ASN A 166 -1.00 8.11 -18.99
C ASN A 166 -0.07 8.42 -20.18
N ARG A 167 0.21 9.71 -20.48
CA ARG A 167 1.04 10.17 -21.60
C ARG A 167 0.66 9.49 -22.93
N ARG A 168 -0.65 9.32 -23.17
CA ARG A 168 -1.22 8.68 -24.37
C ARG A 168 -0.91 7.18 -24.53
N ARG A 169 -0.34 6.51 -23.52
CA ARG A 169 -0.10 5.05 -23.57
C ARG A 169 -1.38 4.21 -23.48
N GLY A 170 -2.48 4.82 -23.03
CA GLY A 170 -3.72 4.10 -22.76
C GLY A 170 -3.61 3.15 -21.58
N PHE A 171 -4.61 2.29 -21.44
CA PHE A 171 -4.72 1.30 -20.36
C PHE A 171 -4.79 -0.15 -20.86
N ALA A 172 -4.58 -0.37 -22.17
CA ALA A 172 -4.62 -1.70 -22.79
C ALA A 172 -3.68 -2.72 -22.13
N TYR A 173 -2.57 -2.25 -21.57
CA TYR A 173 -1.61 -3.10 -20.87
C TYR A 173 -2.18 -3.80 -19.63
N MET A 174 -3.33 -3.36 -19.08
CA MET A 174 -3.97 -3.95 -17.89
C MET A 174 -4.54 -5.35 -18.13
N THR A 175 -4.90 -5.68 -19.37
CA THR A 175 -5.53 -6.95 -19.76
C THR A 175 -4.66 -7.76 -20.72
N ASP A 176 -3.43 -7.33 -20.94
CA ASP A 176 -2.46 -8.00 -21.81
C ASP A 176 -1.94 -9.29 -21.15
N GLU A 177 -2.21 -10.47 -21.70
CA GLU A 177 -1.90 -11.80 -21.12
C GLU A 177 -0.46 -12.31 -21.39
N ARG A 178 0.47 -11.41 -21.74
CA ARG A 178 1.89 -11.73 -21.98
C ARG A 178 2.56 -12.59 -20.92
#